data_AF-A0A8S1JXB7-F1
#
_entry.id   AF-A0A8S1JXB7-F1
#
_cell.length_a   1.000
_cell.length_b   1.000
_cell.length_c   1.000
_cell.angle_alpha   90.00
_cell.angle_beta   90.00
_cell.angle_gamma   90.00
#
_symmetry.space_group_name_H-M   'P 1'
#
loop_
_entity.id
_entity.type
_entity.pdbx_description
1 polymer ?
#
loop_
_entity_poly.entity_id
_entity_poly.type
_entity_poly.pdbx_seq_one_letter_code
_entity_poly.pdbx_strand_id
1 'polypeptide(L)'
;MGSCSIKQPQIQENIKIVNQCSSEEQNEETQNMFQPPLKANDENIRLDTAQEECDIQKKIYQLQITKTEPLKLESINSIAMYIKDGLEIQINQTISEYGLISFNDGSQYEGYLKQGLIHGFGKFRDLDNNVYIGEWFQNKKHGYGKEVVINHYTYQGQFVNNFKHGQGHVQYEDDTSYLGQFENNHLNGFGVYQGLNGLRYEGNWVNNQMDGQGKLTLSNKSVYEGSFKQNKKHGYGIYTWTDGRQYKGYWKDDNQDGEGELVKQDGQPVQIKYQEGKRIASNLKILSPISFD
;
A
#
# COMPACT_ATOMS: atom_id res chain seq x y z
N MET A 1 -0.72 -12.15 68.83
CA MET A 1 -1.98 -12.27 68.08
C MET A 1 -1.67 -12.92 66.73
N GLY A 2 -2.35 -14.01 66.39
CA GLY A 2 -2.54 -14.48 65.01
C GLY A 2 -1.41 -15.26 64.33
N SER A 3 -1.35 -16.57 64.58
CA SER A 3 -0.74 -17.55 63.68
C SER A 3 -1.69 -17.88 62.52
N CYS A 4 -1.20 -18.02 61.28
CA CYS A 4 -1.74 -19.00 60.33
C CYS A 4 -0.80 -19.18 59.12
N SER A 5 -0.25 -20.38 58.99
CA SER A 5 0.30 -20.95 57.73
C SER A 5 -0.78 -21.81 57.09
N ILE A 6 -0.79 -21.95 55.75
CA ILE A 6 -1.27 -23.13 54.96
C ILE A 6 -1.06 -22.77 53.47
N LYS A 7 -0.04 -23.32 52.80
CA LYS A 7 0.05 -24.54 51.95
C LYS A 7 -0.05 -24.25 50.44
N GLN A 8 1.00 -24.66 49.73
CA GLN A 8 0.95 -25.02 48.30
C GLN A 8 0.04 -26.25 48.09
N PRO A 9 -0.44 -26.49 46.87
CA PRO A 9 -0.63 -27.82 46.34
C PRO A 9 0.52 -28.18 45.38
N GLN A 10 1.23 -29.26 45.71
CA GLN A 10 1.89 -30.14 44.76
C GLN A 10 0.91 -31.27 44.45
N ILE A 11 0.62 -31.55 43.19
CA ILE A 11 0.31 -32.91 42.72
C ILE A 11 1.07 -33.15 41.41
N GLN A 12 1.84 -34.23 41.46
CA GLN A 12 2.66 -34.88 40.44
C GLN A 12 1.84 -35.94 39.68
N GLU A 13 2.33 -36.29 38.48
CA GLU A 13 2.19 -37.58 37.78
C GLU A 13 0.81 -37.94 37.16
N ASN A 14 0.67 -38.66 36.03
CA ASN A 14 1.59 -39.31 35.09
C ASN A 14 0.82 -39.61 33.77
N ILE A 15 1.53 -39.45 32.64
CA ILE A 15 1.60 -40.29 31.43
C ILE A 15 0.29 -40.84 30.79
N LYS A 16 0.07 -40.45 29.51
CA LYS A 16 -0.01 -41.41 28.39
C LYS A 16 0.27 -40.76 27.04
N ILE A 17 1.41 -41.13 26.47
CA ILE A 17 1.72 -41.02 25.05
C ILE A 17 0.83 -42.03 24.32
N VAL A 18 0.09 -41.57 23.31
CA VAL A 18 -0.28 -42.40 22.16
C VAL A 18 0.00 -41.57 20.91
N ASN A 19 1.00 -42.01 20.15
CA ASN A 19 1.26 -41.59 18.78
C ASN A 19 0.08 -41.98 17.90
N GLN A 20 -0.31 -41.11 16.98
CA GLN A 20 -0.73 -41.54 15.65
C GLN A 20 -0.50 -40.43 14.62
N CYS A 21 0.39 -40.71 13.68
CA CYS A 21 0.61 -39.95 12.45
C CYS A 21 -0.53 -40.20 11.46
N SER A 22 -0.98 -39.15 10.79
CA SER A 22 -1.57 -39.15 9.44
C SER A 22 -1.70 -37.68 9.02
N SER A 23 -0.82 -37.17 8.16
CA SER A 23 -1.01 -36.98 6.71
C SER A 23 -2.08 -35.95 6.36
N GLU A 24 -1.66 -34.97 5.53
CA GLU A 24 -2.44 -33.89 4.89
C GLU A 24 -2.41 -32.53 5.62
N GLU A 25 -1.26 -31.86 5.60
CA GLU A 25 -1.24 -30.39 5.62
C GLU A 25 -1.73 -29.91 4.24
N GLN A 26 -3.03 -29.68 4.15
CA GLN A 26 -3.64 -28.98 3.03
C GLN A 26 -3.21 -27.50 3.10
N ASN A 27 -2.68 -27.01 1.98
CA ASN A 27 -2.33 -25.61 1.75
C ASN A 27 -3.61 -24.75 1.79
N GLU A 28 -3.98 -24.22 2.96
CA GLU A 28 -5.11 -23.28 3.09
C GLU A 28 -4.67 -21.83 3.35
N GLU A 29 -3.37 -21.53 3.47
CA GLU A 29 -2.91 -20.19 3.88
C GLU A 29 -3.01 -19.06 2.82
N THR A 30 -3.48 -19.32 1.60
CA THR A 30 -3.52 -18.28 0.54
C THR A 30 -4.91 -17.77 0.14
N GLN A 31 -6.01 -18.34 0.63
CA GLN A 31 -7.32 -18.04 0.05
C GLN A 31 -8.02 -16.75 0.54
N ASN A 32 -7.47 -15.95 1.46
CA ASN A 32 -8.23 -14.78 1.95
C ASN A 32 -7.44 -13.56 2.47
N MET A 33 -6.15 -13.38 2.16
CA MET A 33 -5.30 -12.42 2.89
C MET A 33 -4.82 -11.16 2.14
N PHE A 34 -5.26 -10.89 0.92
CA PHE A 34 -4.72 -9.75 0.15
C PHE A 34 -5.81 -8.89 -0.47
N GLN A 35 -6.40 -8.05 0.36
CA GLN A 35 -6.87 -6.74 -0.08
C GLN A 35 -6.26 -5.71 0.88
N PRO A 36 -5.48 -4.71 0.40
CA PRO A 36 -5.34 -3.48 1.18
C PRO A 36 -6.76 -3.00 1.52
N PRO A 37 -7.02 -2.42 2.70
CA PRO A 37 -8.37 -2.08 3.13
C PRO A 37 -9.01 -1.11 2.11
N LEU A 38 -9.81 -1.68 1.22
CA LEU A 38 -10.69 -0.99 0.30
C LEU A 38 -12.08 -1.50 0.62
N LYS A 39 -12.79 -0.75 1.48
CA LYS A 39 -14.25 -0.79 1.43
C LYS A 39 -14.68 -0.07 0.17
N ALA A 40 -14.65 -0.77 -0.96
CA ALA A 40 -15.29 -0.34 -2.19
C ALA A 40 -16.74 -0.84 -2.16
N ASN A 41 -17.65 0.04 -1.72
CA ASN A 41 -19.02 -0.02 -2.23
C ASN A 41 -19.02 0.70 -3.59
N ASP A 42 -18.59 0.00 -4.63
CA ASP A 42 -18.71 0.49 -6.00
C ASP A 42 -20.15 0.27 -6.49
N GLU A 43 -21.02 1.25 -6.22
CA GLU A 43 -22.07 1.55 -7.18
C GLU A 43 -21.47 2.46 -8.25
N ASN A 44 -21.60 2.04 -9.51
CA ASN A 44 -21.21 2.79 -10.70
C ASN A 44 -21.80 4.21 -10.69
N ILE A 45 -21.06 5.20 -10.19
CA ILE A 45 -21.38 6.60 -10.44
C ILE A 45 -20.50 7.04 -11.61
N ARG A 46 -21.08 6.96 -12.80
CA ARG A 46 -20.60 7.68 -13.97
C ARG A 46 -20.88 9.17 -13.70
N LEU A 47 -19.91 9.87 -13.10
CA LEU A 47 -20.02 11.29 -12.78
C LEU A 47 -19.95 12.10 -14.08
N ASP A 48 -21.08 12.70 -14.45
CA ASP A 48 -21.22 13.61 -15.58
C ASP A 48 -20.53 14.95 -15.21
N THR A 49 -19.22 15.00 -15.43
CA THR A 49 -18.28 16.04 -14.99
C THR A 49 -18.68 17.49 -15.28
N ALA A 50 -19.54 17.74 -16.27
CA ALA A 50 -19.94 19.10 -16.66
C ALA A 50 -20.94 19.77 -15.70
N GLN A 51 -21.79 18.99 -15.02
CA GLN A 51 -22.82 19.53 -14.14
C GLN A 51 -22.26 19.85 -12.75
N GLU A 52 -21.38 19.00 -12.24
CA GLU A 52 -20.66 19.23 -10.97
C GLU A 52 -19.73 20.44 -11.06
N GLU A 53 -19.07 20.67 -12.21
CA GLU A 53 -18.26 21.88 -12.44
C GLU A 53 -19.10 23.16 -12.40
N CYS A 54 -20.34 23.14 -12.91
CA CYS A 54 -21.25 24.29 -12.91
C CYS A 54 -21.83 24.58 -11.51
N ASP A 55 -22.14 23.53 -10.75
CA ASP A 55 -22.72 23.67 -9.41
C ASP A 55 -21.67 24.08 -8.36
N ILE A 56 -20.40 23.69 -8.57
CA ILE A 56 -19.25 24.21 -7.79
C ILE A 56 -18.99 25.68 -8.13
N GLN A 57 -19.03 26.08 -9.41
CA GLN A 57 -18.86 27.48 -9.81
C GLN A 57 -19.93 28.41 -9.20
N LYS A 58 -21.18 27.95 -9.05
CA LYS A 58 -22.25 28.73 -8.42
C LYS A 58 -22.11 28.86 -6.90
N LYS A 59 -21.54 27.86 -6.22
CA LYS A 59 -21.28 27.91 -4.76
C LYS A 59 -20.08 28.79 -4.39
N ILE A 60 -19.11 28.95 -5.29
CA ILE A 60 -17.89 29.75 -5.08
C ILE A 60 -18.20 31.26 -4.95
N TYR A 61 -19.32 31.75 -5.50
CA TYR A 61 -19.66 33.19 -5.49
C TYR A 61 -20.21 33.72 -4.16
N GLN A 62 -20.32 32.90 -3.11
CA GLN A 62 -20.90 33.31 -1.81
C GLN A 62 -19.93 33.24 -0.61
N LEU A 63 -18.63 33.06 -0.83
CA LEU A 63 -17.65 32.98 0.26
C LEU A 63 -17.37 34.37 0.86
N GLN A 64 -17.65 34.53 2.15
CA GLN A 64 -17.28 35.72 2.93
C GLN A 64 -15.77 35.68 3.22
N ILE A 65 -15.00 36.49 2.51
CA ILE A 65 -13.56 36.66 2.74
C ILE A 65 -13.37 37.52 4.00
N THR A 66 -13.09 36.90 5.14
CA THR A 66 -12.83 37.61 6.40
C THR A 66 -11.36 38.04 6.48
N LYS A 67 -11.10 39.29 6.04
CA LYS A 67 -9.94 40.15 6.34
C LYS A 67 -8.54 39.53 6.22
N THR A 68 -7.85 39.88 5.12
CA THR A 68 -6.41 39.77 4.94
C THR A 68 -5.68 40.81 5.80
N GLU A 69 -4.83 40.38 6.73
CA GLU A 69 -3.69 41.23 7.10
C GLU A 69 -2.57 40.93 6.09
N PRO A 70 -2.18 41.91 5.25
CA PRO A 70 -1.02 41.71 4.41
C PRO A 70 0.19 41.56 5.34
N LEU A 71 0.81 40.38 5.33
CA LEU A 71 2.16 40.24 5.86
C LEU A 71 3.03 41.29 5.17
N LYS A 72 3.65 42.18 5.95
CA LYS A 72 4.56 43.20 5.46
C LYS A 72 5.65 42.52 4.63
N LEU A 73 5.53 42.66 3.32
CA LEU A 73 6.53 42.24 2.36
C LEU A 73 7.67 43.27 2.44
N GLU A 74 8.66 43.04 3.29
CA GLU A 74 9.92 43.75 3.16
C GLU A 74 10.64 43.18 1.93
N SER A 75 10.43 43.88 0.80
CA SER A 75 11.12 43.67 -0.48
C SER A 75 12.63 43.50 -0.26
N ILE A 76 13.34 42.64 -1.00
CA ILE A 76 13.83 42.92 -2.35
C ILE A 76 14.45 41.61 -2.88
N ASN A 77 14.10 41.20 -4.11
CA ASN A 77 14.81 40.22 -4.95
C ASN A 77 15.23 38.87 -4.33
N SER A 78 14.32 38.00 -3.88
CA SER A 78 14.77 36.67 -3.43
C SER A 78 13.63 35.74 -3.10
N ILE A 79 13.69 34.53 -3.69
CA ILE A 79 13.30 33.22 -3.14
C ILE A 79 12.41 33.34 -1.89
N ALA A 80 11.09 33.19 -2.05
CA ALA A 80 10.22 33.00 -0.90
C ALA A 80 10.51 31.60 -0.33
N MET A 81 10.96 31.56 0.91
CA MET A 81 11.32 30.36 1.65
C MET A 81 10.24 30.12 2.71
N TYR A 82 9.48 29.05 2.56
CA TYR A 82 8.52 28.61 3.58
C TYR A 82 9.28 27.79 4.62
N ILE A 83 9.22 28.18 5.90
CA ILE A 83 9.78 27.41 7.03
C ILE A 83 8.68 27.24 8.07
N LYS A 84 8.05 26.06 8.08
CA LYS A 84 7.20 25.59 9.18
C LYS A 84 7.30 24.07 9.23
N ASP A 85 7.58 23.52 10.40
CA ASP A 85 7.74 22.07 10.63
C ASP A 85 8.89 21.39 9.85
N GLY A 86 9.95 22.13 9.51
CA GLY A 86 11.19 21.58 8.95
C GLY A 86 11.20 21.27 7.45
N LEU A 87 10.16 21.67 6.70
CA LEU A 87 10.19 21.67 5.23
C LEU A 87 10.70 23.01 4.68
N GLU A 88 11.75 22.95 3.86
CA GLU A 88 12.24 24.07 3.05
C GLU A 88 11.74 23.90 1.60
N ILE A 89 10.95 24.86 1.09
CA ILE A 89 10.45 24.84 -0.29
C ILE A 89 10.77 26.19 -0.96
N GLN A 90 11.42 26.15 -2.13
CA GLN A 90 11.72 27.33 -2.96
C GLN A 90 10.53 27.64 -3.89
N ILE A 91 9.94 28.84 -3.76
CA ILE A 91 8.83 29.27 -4.61
C ILE A 91 9.34 30.25 -5.68
N ASN A 92 9.34 29.82 -6.94
CA ASN A 92 9.77 30.60 -8.11
C ASN A 92 8.58 31.17 -8.92
N GLN A 93 7.57 31.77 -8.27
CA GLN A 93 6.38 32.29 -8.96
C GLN A 93 5.92 33.67 -8.47
N THR A 94 5.32 34.46 -9.37
CA THR A 94 4.72 35.77 -9.10
C THR A 94 3.63 35.62 -8.05
N ILE A 95 3.90 36.16 -6.87
CA ILE A 95 3.15 35.92 -5.63
C ILE A 95 1.71 36.40 -5.81
N SER A 96 0.80 35.48 -5.58
CA SER A 96 -0.63 35.68 -5.58
C SER A 96 -1.11 35.62 -4.12
N GLU A 97 -2.14 36.39 -3.77
CA GLU A 97 -2.56 36.74 -2.41
C GLU A 97 -2.56 35.55 -1.43
N TYR A 98 -2.00 35.72 -0.22
CA TYR A 98 -2.11 34.74 0.86
C TYR A 98 -3.33 35.05 1.72
N GLY A 99 -4.14 34.05 2.06
CA GLY A 99 -5.38 34.28 2.79
C GLY A 99 -5.89 33.08 3.58
N LEU A 100 -6.81 33.38 4.48
CA LEU A 100 -7.61 32.42 5.23
C LEU A 100 -9.04 32.44 4.66
N ILE A 101 -9.52 31.29 4.20
CA ILE A 101 -10.90 31.08 3.75
C ILE A 101 -11.59 30.20 4.80
N SER A 102 -12.70 30.69 5.34
CA SER A 102 -13.65 29.88 6.09
C SER A 102 -14.85 29.62 5.19
N PHE A 103 -15.14 28.35 4.93
CA PHE A 103 -16.26 27.96 4.08
C PHE A 103 -17.55 27.84 4.90
N ASN A 104 -18.71 27.95 4.24
CA ASN A 104 -20.02 27.90 4.90
C ASN A 104 -20.30 26.58 5.62
N ASP A 105 -19.66 25.50 5.17
CA ASP A 105 -19.78 24.19 5.80
C ASP A 105 -18.97 24.09 7.11
N GLY A 106 -18.03 25.01 7.34
CA GLY A 106 -17.12 25.01 8.48
C GLY A 106 -15.69 24.57 8.14
N SER A 107 -15.44 24.09 6.92
CA SER A 107 -14.09 23.77 6.45
C SER A 107 -13.25 25.05 6.33
N GLN A 108 -11.93 24.89 6.36
CA GLN A 108 -11.00 26.01 6.40
C GLN A 108 -9.83 25.78 5.45
N TYR A 109 -9.42 26.84 4.76
CA TYR A 109 -8.21 26.87 3.95
C TYR A 109 -7.32 28.04 4.39
N GLU A 110 -6.02 27.79 4.51
CA GLU A 110 -4.99 28.79 4.78
C GLU A 110 -3.88 28.61 3.75
N GLY A 111 -3.67 29.57 2.86
CA GLY A 111 -2.65 29.45 1.81
C GLY A 111 -2.75 30.48 0.70
N TYR A 112 -2.07 30.20 -0.41
CA TYR A 112 -2.00 31.10 -1.56
C TYR A 112 -3.25 31.00 -2.46
N LEU A 113 -3.60 32.14 -3.06
CA LEU A 113 -4.75 32.32 -3.93
C LEU A 113 -4.31 33.00 -5.21
N LYS A 114 -4.81 32.57 -6.37
CA LYS A 114 -4.60 33.22 -7.66
C LYS A 114 -5.94 33.47 -8.34
N GLN A 115 -6.27 34.76 -8.56
CA GLN A 115 -7.54 35.19 -9.15
C GLN A 115 -8.77 34.62 -8.40
N GLY A 116 -8.72 34.63 -7.06
CA GLY A 116 -9.79 34.10 -6.21
C GLY A 116 -9.86 32.57 -6.12
N LEU A 117 -8.96 31.83 -6.78
CA LEU A 117 -8.89 30.37 -6.70
C LEU A 117 -7.74 29.94 -5.77
N ILE A 118 -7.94 28.87 -5.02
CA ILE A 118 -6.89 28.18 -4.26
C ILE A 118 -5.80 27.70 -5.22
N HIS A 119 -4.56 28.13 -4.97
CA HIS A 119 -3.43 27.93 -5.89
C HIS A 119 -2.11 27.98 -5.11
N GLY A 120 -1.06 27.30 -5.58
CA GLY A 120 0.22 27.26 -4.87
C GLY A 120 0.11 26.49 -3.56
N PHE A 121 0.97 26.77 -2.58
CA PHE A 121 0.98 26.01 -1.34
C PHE A 121 -0.12 26.42 -0.36
N GLY A 122 -0.73 25.46 0.33
CA GLY A 122 -1.71 25.76 1.37
C GLY A 122 -2.14 24.55 2.17
N LYS A 123 -2.83 24.85 3.27
CA LYS A 123 -3.41 23.88 4.20
C LYS A 123 -4.93 23.96 4.12
N PHE A 124 -5.58 22.82 3.90
CA PHE A 124 -7.03 22.66 4.00
C PHE A 124 -7.37 21.73 5.16
N ARG A 125 -8.42 22.06 5.90
CA ARG A 125 -9.04 21.23 6.92
C ARG A 125 -10.52 21.06 6.60
N ASP A 126 -10.98 19.83 6.51
CA ASP A 126 -12.40 19.53 6.31
C ASP A 126 -13.19 19.49 7.63
N LEU A 127 -14.46 19.11 7.56
CA LEU A 127 -15.39 19.05 8.71
C LEU A 127 -15.04 17.95 9.70
N ASP A 128 -14.40 16.88 9.22
CA ASP A 128 -13.96 15.74 10.01
C ASP A 128 -12.56 15.99 10.60
N ASN A 129 -12.03 17.20 10.44
CA ASN A 129 -10.68 17.61 10.81
C ASN A 129 -9.56 16.92 10.03
N ASN A 130 -9.86 16.20 8.94
CA ASN A 130 -8.84 15.69 8.03
C ASN A 130 -8.09 16.88 7.43
N VAL A 131 -6.80 16.67 7.17
CA VAL A 131 -5.90 17.75 6.77
C VAL A 131 -5.23 17.42 5.46
N TYR A 132 -5.24 18.36 4.53
CA TYR A 132 -4.32 18.37 3.40
C TYR A 132 -3.35 19.55 3.53
N ILE A 133 -2.06 19.31 3.35
CA ILE A 133 -1.03 20.35 3.27
C ILE A 133 -0.22 20.06 2.02
N GLY A 134 -0.21 20.98 1.07
CA GLY A 134 0.51 20.76 -0.17
C GLY A 134 0.25 21.80 -1.22
N GLU A 135 0.65 21.48 -2.43
CA GLU A 135 0.44 22.30 -3.62
C GLU A 135 -1.01 22.20 -4.13
N TRP A 136 -1.48 23.31 -4.68
CA TRP A 136 -2.81 23.47 -5.23
C TRP A 136 -2.74 24.10 -6.60
N PHE A 137 -3.65 23.68 -7.48
CA PHE A 137 -3.83 24.30 -8.78
C PHE A 137 -5.33 24.43 -9.06
N GLN A 138 -5.83 25.66 -9.11
CA GLN A 138 -7.23 25.98 -9.44
C GLN A 138 -8.23 25.18 -8.59
N ASN A 139 -8.14 25.30 -7.27
CA ASN A 139 -8.97 24.61 -6.27
C ASN A 139 -8.79 23.09 -6.18
N LYS A 140 -7.81 22.51 -6.89
CA LYS A 140 -7.54 21.07 -6.85
C LYS A 140 -6.18 20.80 -6.19
N LYS A 141 -6.08 19.76 -5.37
CA LYS A 141 -4.78 19.24 -4.90
C LYS A 141 -3.96 18.85 -6.14
N HIS A 142 -2.73 19.33 -6.20
CA HIS A 142 -1.86 19.15 -7.36
C HIS A 142 -0.40 19.15 -6.88
N GLY A 143 0.55 18.60 -7.62
CA GLY A 143 1.95 18.61 -7.19
C GLY A 143 2.18 17.77 -5.93
N TYR A 144 3.14 18.11 -5.09
CA TYR A 144 3.41 17.38 -3.86
C TYR A 144 2.55 17.84 -2.69
N GLY A 145 2.07 16.87 -1.90
CA GLY A 145 1.32 17.16 -0.68
C GLY A 145 1.28 16.01 0.31
N LYS A 146 0.75 16.31 1.49
CA LYS A 146 0.47 15.38 2.58
C LYS A 146 -1.01 15.46 2.94
N GLU A 147 -1.66 14.32 2.93
CA GLU A 147 -3.06 14.13 3.33
C GLU A 147 -3.09 13.27 4.59
N VAL A 148 -3.80 13.72 5.61
CA VAL A 148 -4.02 13.01 6.88
C VAL A 148 -5.51 12.83 7.03
N VAL A 149 -5.98 11.60 6.87
CA VAL A 149 -7.34 11.19 7.22
C VAL A 149 -7.28 10.59 8.62
N ILE A 150 -7.91 11.27 9.58
CA ILE A 150 -7.82 10.92 11.00
C ILE A 150 -8.35 9.49 11.22
N ASN A 151 -7.60 8.69 12.00
CA ASN A 151 -7.92 7.28 12.29
C ASN A 151 -8.14 6.44 11.02
N HIS A 152 -7.40 6.74 9.95
CA HIS A 152 -7.46 5.93 8.75
C HIS A 152 -6.10 5.81 8.07
N TYR A 153 -5.59 6.89 7.49
CA TYR A 153 -4.30 6.87 6.80
C TYR A 153 -3.64 8.25 6.72
N THR A 154 -2.33 8.22 6.53
CA THR A 154 -1.53 9.37 6.07
C THR A 154 -0.94 9.05 4.70
N TYR A 155 -1.18 9.91 3.71
CA TYR A 155 -0.53 9.85 2.41
C TYR A 155 0.43 11.03 2.25
N GLN A 156 1.60 10.78 1.68
CA GLN A 156 2.54 11.81 1.26
C GLN A 156 3.07 11.46 -0.13
N GLY A 157 2.87 12.34 -1.10
CA GLY A 157 3.24 12.05 -2.49
C GLY A 157 2.67 13.07 -3.46
N GLN A 158 2.66 12.70 -4.74
CA GLN A 158 2.17 13.58 -5.80
C GLN A 158 0.65 13.47 -5.98
N PHE A 159 0.06 14.57 -6.41
CA PHE A 159 -1.35 14.72 -6.72
C PHE A 159 -1.51 15.32 -8.11
N VAL A 160 -2.53 14.89 -8.82
CA VAL A 160 -3.02 15.52 -10.06
C VAL A 160 -4.53 15.61 -9.96
N ASN A 161 -5.06 16.83 -9.98
CA ASN A 161 -6.50 17.10 -10.00
C ASN A 161 -7.28 16.41 -8.86
N ASN A 162 -6.78 16.48 -7.62
CA ASN A 162 -7.29 15.80 -6.42
C ASN A 162 -6.93 14.31 -6.28
N PHE A 163 -6.40 13.66 -7.30
CA PHE A 163 -6.07 12.23 -7.24
C PHE A 163 -4.59 12.03 -6.89
N LYS A 164 -4.30 11.05 -6.03
CA LYS A 164 -2.95 10.54 -5.79
C LYS A 164 -2.40 10.02 -7.12
N HIS A 165 -1.19 10.44 -7.45
CA HIS A 165 -0.54 10.16 -8.73
C HIS A 165 0.97 10.07 -8.51
N GLY A 166 1.73 9.53 -9.48
CA GLY A 166 3.19 9.49 -9.41
C GLY A 166 3.71 8.76 -8.18
N GLN A 167 4.83 9.19 -7.62
CA GLN A 167 5.41 8.57 -6.42
C GLN A 167 4.69 9.03 -5.15
N GLY A 168 4.43 8.09 -4.25
CA GLY A 168 3.87 8.38 -2.93
C GLY A 168 4.09 7.28 -1.91
N HIS A 169 3.81 7.63 -0.66
CA HIS A 169 3.82 6.75 0.50
C HIS A 169 2.49 6.89 1.23
N VAL A 170 1.78 5.79 1.42
CA VAL A 170 0.60 5.71 2.30
C VAL A 170 0.93 4.83 3.50
N GLN A 171 0.64 5.35 4.69
CA GLN A 171 0.72 4.65 5.96
C GLN A 171 -0.69 4.57 6.54
N TYR A 172 -1.15 3.36 6.86
CA TYR A 172 -2.44 3.11 7.48
C TYR A 172 -2.31 2.99 9.01
N GLU A 173 -3.44 3.11 9.71
CA GLU A 173 -3.51 3.00 11.18
C GLU A 173 -3.11 1.61 11.70
N ASP A 174 -3.33 0.56 10.91
CA ASP A 174 -2.96 -0.82 11.24
C ASP A 174 -1.47 -1.14 11.00
N ASP A 175 -0.62 -0.11 10.91
CA ASP A 175 0.80 -0.18 10.57
C ASP A 175 1.12 -0.75 9.18
N THR A 176 0.12 -1.07 8.35
CA THR A 176 0.37 -1.42 6.94
C THR A 176 0.76 -0.19 6.13
N SER A 177 1.55 -0.38 5.08
CA SER A 177 1.99 0.72 4.24
C SER A 177 2.26 0.33 2.81
N TYR A 178 2.24 1.33 1.93
CA TYR A 178 2.67 1.20 0.55
C TYR A 178 3.56 2.38 0.17
N LEU A 179 4.70 2.06 -0.43
CA LEU A 179 5.63 3.02 -1.04
C LEU A 179 5.80 2.68 -2.52
N GLY A 180 5.40 3.57 -3.41
CA GLY A 180 5.54 3.33 -4.84
C GLY A 180 4.71 4.28 -5.68
N GLN A 181 4.36 3.79 -6.87
CA GLN A 181 3.68 4.55 -7.88
C GLN A 181 2.15 4.48 -7.74
N PHE A 182 1.50 5.60 -8.03
CA PHE A 182 0.06 5.80 -8.02
C PHE A 182 -0.42 6.33 -9.37
N GLU A 183 -1.60 5.91 -9.80
CA GLU A 183 -2.32 6.48 -10.91
C GLU A 183 -3.79 6.63 -10.53
N ASN A 184 -4.29 7.87 -10.48
CA ASN A 184 -5.68 8.19 -10.20
C ASN A 184 -6.21 7.50 -8.92
N ASN A 185 -5.50 7.65 -7.80
CA ASN A 185 -5.75 6.97 -6.51
C ASN A 185 -5.44 5.47 -6.45
N HIS A 186 -5.05 4.82 -7.55
CA HIS A 186 -4.74 3.39 -7.55
C HIS A 186 -3.24 3.14 -7.44
N LEU A 187 -2.83 2.08 -6.74
CA LEU A 187 -1.47 1.55 -6.82
C LEU A 187 -1.24 1.06 -8.25
N ASN A 188 -0.21 1.58 -8.91
CA ASN A 188 0.05 1.33 -10.32
C ASN A 188 1.53 1.49 -10.62
N GLY A 189 2.15 0.60 -11.40
CA GLY A 189 3.60 0.57 -11.60
C GLY A 189 4.34 -0.19 -10.49
N PHE A 190 5.59 0.13 -10.24
CA PHE A 190 6.40 -0.57 -9.23
C PHE A 190 6.18 0.02 -7.83
N GLY A 191 6.08 -0.84 -6.82
CA GLY A 191 5.97 -0.43 -5.42
C GLY A 191 6.17 -1.56 -4.41
N VAL A 192 6.34 -1.15 -3.16
CA VAL A 192 6.54 -2.02 -2.00
C VAL A 192 5.34 -1.88 -1.06
N TYR A 193 4.66 -2.99 -0.81
CA TYR A 193 3.63 -3.10 0.22
C TYR A 193 4.20 -3.81 1.45
N GLN A 194 4.09 -3.18 2.61
CA GLN A 194 4.41 -3.76 3.90
C GLN A 194 3.09 -4.09 4.60
N GLY A 195 2.80 -5.39 4.73
CA GLY A 195 1.65 -5.88 5.48
C GLY A 195 2.00 -6.25 6.91
N LEU A 196 0.99 -6.69 7.63
CA LEU A 196 1.09 -7.20 9.00
C LEU A 196 2.01 -8.41 9.11
N ASN A 197 2.56 -8.65 10.30
CA ASN A 197 3.32 -9.87 10.64
C ASN A 197 4.52 -10.16 9.71
N GLY A 198 5.10 -9.11 9.11
CA GLY A 198 6.27 -9.23 8.23
C GLY A 198 5.96 -9.69 6.82
N LEU A 199 4.68 -9.78 6.44
CA LEU A 199 4.26 -9.92 5.05
C LEU A 199 4.76 -8.72 4.24
N ARG A 200 5.39 -8.97 3.10
CA ARG A 200 5.93 -7.90 2.26
C ARG A 200 5.84 -8.29 0.79
N TYR A 201 5.29 -7.40 -0.04
CA TYR A 201 5.34 -7.52 -1.48
C TYR A 201 6.19 -6.40 -2.08
N GLU A 202 7.03 -6.73 -3.04
CA GLU A 202 7.81 -5.78 -3.84
C GLU A 202 7.69 -6.18 -5.30
N GLY A 203 7.08 -5.34 -6.12
CA GLY A 203 6.82 -5.71 -7.51
C GLY A 203 5.89 -4.75 -8.22
N ASN A 204 5.32 -5.26 -9.32
CA ASN A 204 4.46 -4.51 -10.21
C ASN A 204 3.00 -4.55 -9.73
N TRP A 205 2.34 -3.40 -9.88
CA TRP A 205 0.97 -3.15 -9.51
C TRP A 205 0.19 -2.64 -10.72
N VAL A 206 -1.05 -3.09 -10.87
CA VAL A 206 -2.01 -2.54 -11.83
C VAL A 206 -3.34 -2.43 -11.11
N ASN A 207 -3.89 -1.21 -11.02
CA ASN A 207 -5.18 -0.93 -10.40
C ASN A 207 -5.38 -1.60 -9.02
N ASN A 208 -4.46 -1.35 -8.09
CA ASN A 208 -4.46 -1.93 -6.74
C ASN A 208 -4.19 -3.45 -6.66
N GLN A 209 -3.82 -4.09 -7.76
CA GLN A 209 -3.56 -5.54 -7.79
C GLN A 209 -2.09 -5.83 -8.11
N MET A 210 -1.50 -6.82 -7.45
CA MET A 210 -0.20 -7.38 -7.84
C MET A 210 -0.36 -8.01 -9.24
N ASP A 211 0.35 -7.47 -10.22
CA ASP A 211 0.26 -7.90 -11.61
C ASP A 211 1.59 -7.65 -12.33
N GLY A 212 2.16 -8.68 -12.95
CA GLY A 212 3.53 -8.66 -13.48
C GLY A 212 4.53 -9.31 -12.54
N GLN A 213 5.82 -8.95 -12.62
CA GLN A 213 6.86 -9.57 -11.78
C GLN A 213 6.85 -9.01 -10.37
N GLY A 214 7.12 -9.85 -9.37
CA GLY A 214 7.28 -9.42 -7.99
C GLY A 214 7.87 -10.46 -7.05
N LYS A 215 8.17 -10.02 -5.84
CA LYS A 215 8.66 -10.80 -4.71
C LYS A 215 7.69 -10.66 -3.54
N LEU A 216 7.10 -11.77 -3.13
CA LEU A 216 6.23 -11.87 -1.97
C LEU A 216 6.94 -12.65 -0.85
N THR A 217 7.23 -11.98 0.25
CA THR A 217 7.65 -12.60 1.51
C THR A 217 6.41 -12.80 2.38
N LEU A 218 6.13 -14.05 2.76
CA LEU A 218 5.02 -14.41 3.64
C LEU A 218 5.40 -14.23 5.12
N SER A 219 4.40 -14.19 6.00
CA SER A 219 4.59 -14.04 7.46
C SER A 219 5.45 -15.17 8.05
N ASN A 220 5.32 -16.38 7.51
CA ASN A 220 6.14 -17.53 7.87
C ASN A 220 7.58 -17.45 7.34
N LYS A 221 7.99 -16.36 6.66
CA LYS A 221 9.30 -16.14 6.03
C LYS A 221 9.60 -16.94 4.77
N SER A 222 8.66 -17.73 4.26
CA SER A 222 8.77 -18.25 2.89
C SER A 222 8.66 -17.12 1.87
N VAL A 223 9.23 -17.34 0.70
CA VAL A 223 9.38 -16.31 -0.34
C VAL A 223 8.91 -16.86 -1.67
N TYR A 224 8.08 -16.12 -2.39
CA TYR A 224 7.78 -16.34 -3.79
C TYR A 224 8.36 -15.21 -4.64
N GLU A 225 9.12 -15.55 -5.68
CA GLU A 225 9.65 -14.62 -6.67
C GLU A 225 9.21 -15.08 -8.06
N GLY A 226 8.36 -14.31 -8.73
CA GLY A 226 7.79 -14.71 -10.01
C GLY A 226 6.70 -13.79 -10.51
N SER A 227 5.90 -14.30 -11.44
CA SER A 227 4.83 -13.50 -12.03
C SER A 227 3.54 -13.57 -11.20
N PHE A 228 2.79 -12.48 -11.25
CA PHE A 228 1.50 -12.32 -10.61
C PHE A 228 0.48 -11.90 -11.66
N LYS A 229 -0.76 -12.29 -11.43
CA LYS A 229 -1.92 -11.83 -12.20
C LYS A 229 -3.08 -11.66 -11.24
N GLN A 230 -3.63 -10.45 -11.16
CA GLN A 230 -4.78 -10.15 -10.30
C GLN A 230 -4.62 -10.68 -8.85
N ASN A 231 -3.50 -10.34 -8.20
CA ASN A 231 -3.12 -10.77 -6.85
C ASN A 231 -2.73 -12.24 -6.67
N LYS A 232 -2.75 -13.06 -7.72
CA LYS A 232 -2.41 -14.48 -7.63
C LYS A 232 -1.06 -14.79 -8.27
N LYS A 233 -0.31 -15.73 -7.69
CA LYS A 233 0.87 -16.31 -8.35
C LYS A 233 0.45 -16.92 -9.68
N HIS A 234 1.15 -16.55 -10.75
CA HIS A 234 0.80 -16.94 -12.11
C HIS A 234 2.05 -17.05 -12.98
N GLY A 235 2.05 -17.90 -14.01
CA GLY A 235 3.20 -18.07 -14.88
C GLY A 235 4.40 -18.69 -14.15
N TYR A 236 5.61 -18.42 -14.60
CA TYR A 236 6.81 -18.98 -13.97
C TYR A 236 7.17 -18.24 -12.66
N GLY A 237 7.59 -18.99 -11.65
CA GLY A 237 8.09 -18.44 -10.39
C GLY A 237 8.85 -19.45 -9.54
N ILE A 238 9.59 -18.91 -8.57
CA ILE A 238 10.40 -19.63 -7.61
C ILE A 238 9.80 -19.45 -6.22
N TYR A 239 9.43 -20.55 -5.58
CA TYR A 239 8.99 -20.56 -4.19
C TYR A 239 10.09 -21.16 -3.32
N THR A 240 10.57 -20.40 -2.35
CA THR A 240 11.58 -20.81 -1.37
C THR A 240 10.91 -21.01 -0.02
N TRP A 241 10.95 -22.23 0.51
CA TRP A 241 10.51 -22.54 1.86
C TRP A 241 11.52 -22.07 2.90
N THR A 242 11.10 -21.97 4.16
CA THR A 242 11.97 -21.55 5.28
C THR A 242 13.13 -22.49 5.54
N ASP A 243 12.99 -23.76 5.18
CA ASP A 243 14.04 -24.78 5.26
C ASP A 243 15.00 -24.76 4.06
N GLY A 244 14.89 -23.76 3.18
CA GLY A 244 15.76 -23.59 2.02
C GLY A 244 15.42 -24.47 0.81
N ARG A 245 14.40 -25.34 0.90
CA ARG A 245 13.88 -26.00 -0.31
C ARG A 245 13.38 -24.97 -1.30
N GLN A 246 13.45 -25.30 -2.60
CA GLN A 246 12.92 -24.45 -3.65
C GLN A 246 12.08 -25.24 -4.65
N TYR A 247 10.96 -24.64 -5.07
CA TYR A 247 10.21 -25.07 -6.24
C TYR A 247 10.36 -24.01 -7.32
N LYS A 248 10.86 -24.41 -8.49
CA LYS A 248 11.03 -23.55 -9.66
C LYS A 248 10.11 -24.09 -10.76
N GLY A 249 9.03 -23.39 -11.08
CA GLY A 249 8.07 -23.92 -12.04
C GLY A 249 6.90 -23.01 -12.31
N TYR A 250 5.90 -23.55 -12.98
CA TYR A 250 4.72 -22.82 -13.40
C TYR A 250 3.63 -22.81 -12.33
N TRP A 251 2.92 -21.68 -12.29
CA TRP A 251 1.84 -21.37 -11.36
C TRP A 251 0.61 -20.91 -12.14
N LYS A 252 -0.55 -21.28 -11.64
CA LYS A 252 -1.85 -20.82 -12.12
C LYS A 252 -2.79 -20.63 -10.95
N ASP A 253 -3.25 -19.40 -10.77
CA ASP A 253 -4.23 -19.02 -9.75
C ASP A 253 -3.83 -19.52 -8.35
N ASP A 254 -2.60 -19.19 -7.94
CA ASP A 254 -1.94 -19.58 -6.68
C ASP A 254 -1.50 -21.03 -6.52
N ASN A 255 -1.85 -21.90 -7.47
CA ASN A 255 -1.48 -23.31 -7.45
C ASN A 255 -0.28 -23.59 -8.35
N GLN A 256 0.60 -24.51 -7.94
CA GLN A 256 1.57 -25.08 -8.87
C GLN A 256 0.82 -25.79 -10.01
N ASP A 257 1.17 -25.49 -11.25
CA ASP A 257 0.49 -26.04 -12.43
C ASP A 257 1.45 -26.09 -13.61
N GLY A 258 1.77 -27.30 -14.07
CA GLY A 258 2.75 -27.54 -15.13
C GLY A 258 4.05 -28.18 -14.64
N GLU A 259 5.10 -28.05 -15.45
CA GLU A 259 6.42 -28.62 -15.17
C GLU A 259 7.20 -27.73 -14.20
N GLY A 260 8.06 -28.35 -13.39
CA GLY A 260 8.95 -27.65 -12.50
C GLY A 260 10.03 -28.53 -11.92
N GLU A 261 10.87 -27.90 -11.10
CA GLU A 261 12.03 -28.49 -10.47
C GLU A 261 11.94 -28.31 -8.96
N LEU A 262 12.10 -29.39 -8.20
CA LEU A 262 12.23 -29.34 -6.75
C LEU A 262 13.71 -29.46 -6.37
N VAL A 263 14.25 -28.42 -5.75
CA VAL A 263 15.61 -28.39 -5.19
C VAL A 263 15.51 -28.59 -3.68
N LYS A 264 16.20 -29.61 -3.16
CA LYS A 264 16.40 -29.79 -1.72
C LYS A 264 17.70 -29.08 -1.32
N GLN A 265 17.80 -28.66 -0.06
CA GLN A 265 18.92 -27.86 0.47
C GLN A 265 20.32 -28.36 0.02
N ASP A 266 20.52 -29.69 -0.08
CA ASP A 266 21.76 -30.32 -0.56
C ASP A 266 21.52 -31.38 -1.65
N GLY A 267 20.37 -31.34 -2.31
CA GLY A 267 19.94 -32.39 -3.24
C GLY A 267 20.08 -31.99 -4.70
N GLN A 268 20.32 -32.98 -5.56
CA GLN A 268 20.16 -32.81 -7.00
C GLN A 268 18.71 -32.39 -7.31
N PRO A 269 18.51 -31.45 -8.23
CA PRO A 269 17.16 -31.05 -8.59
C PRO A 269 16.35 -32.20 -9.19
N VAL A 270 15.08 -32.30 -8.78
CA VAL A 270 14.18 -33.36 -9.24
C VAL A 270 13.09 -32.75 -10.11
N GLN A 271 12.97 -33.25 -11.34
CA GLN A 271 11.88 -32.87 -12.24
C GLN A 271 10.54 -33.38 -11.70
N ILE A 272 9.56 -32.49 -11.68
CA ILE A 272 8.22 -32.73 -11.13
C ILE A 272 7.17 -32.09 -12.02
N LYS A 273 5.96 -32.64 -11.99
CA LYS A 273 4.81 -32.07 -12.69
C LYS A 273 3.67 -31.92 -11.71
N TYR A 274 3.01 -30.76 -11.78
CA TYR A 274 1.84 -30.43 -10.98
C TYR A 274 0.64 -30.20 -11.89
N GLN A 275 -0.55 -30.51 -11.37
CA GLN A 275 -1.83 -30.12 -11.95
C GLN A 275 -2.70 -29.67 -10.79
N GLU A 276 -3.14 -28.41 -10.81
CA GLU A 276 -3.99 -27.82 -9.76
C GLU A 276 -3.44 -28.05 -8.34
N GLY A 277 -2.13 -27.79 -8.15
CA GLY A 277 -1.47 -27.90 -6.84
C GLY A 277 -1.15 -29.33 -6.41
N LYS A 278 -1.56 -30.34 -7.18
CA LYS A 278 -1.26 -31.75 -6.89
C LYS A 278 -0.11 -32.26 -7.75
N ARG A 279 0.88 -32.90 -7.11
CA ARG A 279 1.96 -33.57 -7.82
C ARG A 279 1.40 -34.78 -8.56
N ILE A 280 1.65 -34.85 -9.86
CA ILE A 280 1.28 -35.99 -10.70
C ILE A 280 2.52 -36.77 -11.12
N ALA A 281 2.36 -38.07 -11.37
CA ALA A 281 3.45 -38.91 -11.85
C ALA A 281 3.91 -38.42 -13.23
N SER A 282 5.16 -37.95 -13.30
CA SER A 282 5.81 -37.64 -14.55
C SER A 282 6.64 -38.84 -15.01
N ASN A 283 6.46 -39.29 -16.25
CA ASN A 283 7.33 -40.27 -16.92
C ASN A 283 8.74 -39.71 -17.23
N LEU A 284 9.18 -38.68 -16.51
CA LEU A 284 10.45 -37.99 -16.74
C LEU A 284 11.60 -38.85 -16.20
N LYS A 285 12.31 -39.48 -17.13
CA LYS A 285 13.56 -40.20 -16.89
C LYS A 285 14.51 -39.32 -16.09
N ILE A 286 15.01 -39.86 -14.98
CA ILE A 286 16.22 -39.34 -14.32
C ILE A 286 17.31 -39.36 -15.40
N LEU A 287 17.75 -38.18 -15.87
CA LEU A 287 18.95 -38.11 -16.68
C LEU A 287 20.10 -38.50 -15.76
N SER A 288 20.62 -39.70 -15.97
CA SER A 288 21.83 -40.19 -15.29
C SER A 288 22.97 -39.19 -15.51
N PRO A 289 23.82 -38.96 -14.50
CA PRO A 289 24.98 -38.10 -14.67
C PRO A 289 25.85 -38.65 -15.79
N ILE A 290 26.17 -37.79 -16.76
CA ILE A 290 27.17 -38.09 -17.79
C ILE A 290 28.49 -38.27 -17.05
N SER A 291 28.98 -39.50 -16.99
CA SER A 291 30.35 -39.79 -16.57
C SER A 291 31.29 -39.23 -17.64
N PHE A 292 32.15 -38.29 -17.25
CA PHE A 292 33.34 -37.98 -18.02
C PHE A 292 34.40 -38.99 -17.59
N ASP A 293 34.70 -39.93 -18.48
CA ASP A 293 35.91 -40.77 -18.42
C ASP A 293 37.16 -39.92 -18.75
#